data_AF-A0A956HPH8-F1
#
_entry.id   AF-A0A956HPH8-F1
#
_cell.length_a   1.000
_cell.length_b   1.000
_cell.length_c   1.000
_cell.angle_alpha   90.00
_cell.angle_beta   90.00
_cell.angle_gamma   90.00
#
_symmetry.space_group_name_H-M   'P 1'
#
loop_
_entity.id
_entity.type
_entity.pdbx_description
1 polymer ?
#
loop_
_entity_poly.entity_id
_entity_poly.type
_entity_poly.pdbx_seq_one_letter_code
_entity_poly.pdbx_strand_id
1 'polypeptide(L)' 'MDYRCARCHTKFAAAAEGEEALRCPECHAEAGLEPVQGIPTAMKLFGLFLGGAVVATAVAMFLARASVH' A
#
# COMPACT_ATOMS: atom_id res chain seq x y z
N MET A 1 -12.66 5.34 -6.30
CA MET A 1 -11.70 4.24 -6.10
C MET A 1 -10.58 4.42 -7.12
N ASP A 2 -9.32 4.12 -6.78
CA ASP A 2 -8.21 4.25 -7.73
C ASP A 2 -8.09 3.00 -8.60
N TYR A 3 -7.88 3.20 -9.90
CA TYR A 3 -7.68 2.15 -10.88
C TYR A 3 -6.37 2.37 -11.62
N ARG A 4 -5.78 1.27 -12.06
CA ARG A 4 -4.63 1.23 -12.96
C ARG A 4 -5.06 0.54 -14.26
N CYS A 5 -4.81 1.16 -15.40
CA CYS A 5 -5.01 0.48 -16.68
C CYS A 5 -3.91 -0.54 -16.92
N ALA A 6 -4.24 -1.80 -17.19
CA ALA A 6 -3.27 -2.85 -17.52
C ALA A 6 -2.56 -2.62 -18.86
N ARG A 7 -3.13 -1.77 -19.74
CA ARG A 7 -2.57 -1.50 -21.08
C ARG A 7 -1.55 -0.37 -21.08
N CYS A 8 -1.91 0.80 -20.53
CA CYS A 8 -1.02 1.98 -20.51
C CYS A 8 -0.46 2.30 -19.12
N HIS A 9 -0.83 1.54 -18.09
CA HIS A 9 -0.40 1.71 -16.69
C HIS A 9 -0.74 3.05 -16.02
N THR A 10 -1.50 3.91 -16.70
CA THR A 10 -2.04 5.15 -16.13
C THR A 10 -2.91 4.85 -14.91
N LYS A 11 -2.70 5.61 -13.84
CA LYS A 11 -3.51 5.57 -12.62
C LYS A 11 -4.55 6.70 -12.66
N PHE A 12 -5.80 6.40 -12.33
CA PHE A 12 -6.88 7.38 -12.31
C PHE A 12 -7.96 6.98 -11.30
N ALA A 13 -8.68 7.97 -10.77
CA ALA A 13 -9.80 7.74 -9.88
C ALA A 13 -11.09 7.60 -10.71
N ALA A 14 -11.77 6.46 -10.62
CA ALA A 14 -13.11 6.33 -11.20
C ALA A 14 -14.18 6.76 -10.18
N ALA A 15 -15.15 7.55 -10.64
CA ALA A 15 -16.34 7.92 -9.88
C ALA A 15 -17.21 6.68 -9.69
N ALA A 16 -17.73 6.47 -8.48
CA ALA A 16 -18.34 5.22 -8.05
C ALA A 16 -19.75 4.96 -8.60
N GLU A 17 -20.25 5.73 -9.58
CA GLU A 17 -21.65 5.65 -10.00
C GLU A 17 -21.78 5.63 -11.53
N GLY A 18 -22.28 4.50 -12.05
CA GLY A 18 -22.68 4.32 -13.46
C GLY A 18 -21.90 3.23 -14.20
N GLU A 19 -22.62 2.36 -14.92
CA GLU A 19 -22.08 1.31 -15.80
C GLU A 19 -21.20 1.85 -16.96
N GLU A 20 -21.18 3.18 -17.15
CA GLU A 20 -20.39 3.88 -18.18
C GLU A 20 -19.02 4.40 -17.70
N ALA A 21 -18.66 4.22 -16.40
CA ALA A 21 -17.55 4.94 -15.77
C ALA A 21 -16.17 4.22 -15.76
N LEU A 22 -16.02 3.06 -16.41
CA LEU A 22 -14.80 2.25 -16.37
C LEU A 22 -14.08 2.23 -17.73
N ARG A 23 -13.71 3.41 -18.23
CA ARG A 23 -12.79 3.55 -19.37
C ARG A 23 -11.53 4.28 -18.93
N CYS A 24 -10.37 3.84 -19.43
CA CYS A 24 -9.14 4.59 -19.20
C CYS A 24 -9.23 5.97 -19.88
N PRO A 25 -8.91 7.09 -19.20
CA PRO A 25 -8.98 8.42 -19.82
C PRO A 25 -7.93 8.64 -20.92
N GLU A 26 -6.85 7.85 -20.93
CA GLU A 26 -5.75 7.99 -21.89
C GLU A 26 -5.91 7.09 -23.11
N CYS A 27 -6.10 5.78 -22.90
CA CYS A 27 -6.15 4.82 -24.01
C CYS A 27 -7.58 4.37 -24.36
N HIS A 28 -8.58 4.90 -23.66
CA HIS A 28 -10.01 4.56 -23.80
C HIS A 28 -10.32 3.07 -23.74
N ALA A 29 -9.41 2.26 -23.17
CA ALA A 29 -9.64 0.84 -22.96
C ALA A 29 -10.77 0.64 -21.95
N GLU A 30 -11.74 -0.18 -22.33
CA GLU A 30 -12.91 -0.56 -21.51
C GLU A 30 -12.63 -1.81 -20.66
N ALA A 31 -11.59 -2.59 -21.02
CA ALA A 31 -11.19 -3.82 -20.35
C ALA A 31 -9.77 -3.69 -19.79
N GLY A 32 -9.49 -4.42 -18.70
CA GLY A 32 -8.18 -4.43 -18.04
C GLY A 32 -7.94 -3.26 -17.10
N LEU A 33 -8.96 -2.84 -16.35
CA LEU A 33 -8.80 -1.88 -15.25
C LEU A 33 -8.63 -2.63 -13.93
N GLU A 34 -7.44 -2.53 -13.34
CA GLU A 34 -7.11 -3.17 -12.07
C GLU A 34 -7.36 -2.19 -10.93
N PRO A 35 -8.16 -2.55 -9.91
CA PRO A 35 -8.32 -1.70 -8.74
C PRO A 35 -7.00 -1.63 -7.97
N VAL A 36 -6.55 -0.42 -7.68
CA VAL A 36 -5.39 -0.18 -6.82
C VAL A 36 -5.87 -0.31 -5.38
N GLN A 37 -5.90 -1.54 -4.86
CA GLN A 37 -6.13 -1.74 -3.43
C GLN A 37 -4.91 -1.26 -2.64
N GLY A 38 -5.13 -0.33 -1.72
CA GLY A 38 -4.11 0.07 -0.77
C GLY A 38 -3.74 -1.07 0.18
N ILE A 39 -2.60 -0.92 0.87
CA ILE A 39 -2.17 -1.91 1.88
C ILE A 39 -3.26 -2.00 2.97
N PRO A 40 -3.79 -3.20 3.27
CA PRO A 40 -4.85 -3.36 4.26
C PRO A 40 -4.37 -2.91 5.64
N THR A 41 -5.27 -2.30 6.41
CA THR A 41 -4.95 -1.73 7.73
C THR A 41 -4.30 -2.75 8.67
N ALA A 42 -4.77 -4.00 8.65
CA ALA A 42 -4.17 -5.08 9.43
C ALA A 42 -2.68 -5.30 9.13
N MET A 43 -2.30 -5.23 7.86
CA MET A 43 -0.91 -5.39 7.42
C MET A 43 -0.04 -4.19 7.79
N LYS A 44 -0.61 -2.97 7.76
CA LYS A 44 0.08 -1.78 8.29
C LYS A 44 0.38 -1.90 9.78
N LEU A 45 -0.61 -2.33 10.58
CA LEU A 45 -0.47 -2.52 12.02
C LEU A 45 0.54 -3.63 12.35
N PHE A 46 0.50 -4.72 11.60
CA PHE A 46 1.47 -5.80 11.75
C PHE A 46 2.90 -5.33 11.47
N GLY A 47 3.12 -4.57 10.39
CA GLY A 47 4.42 -3.99 10.08
C GLY A 47 4.91 -3.04 11.17
N LEU A 48 4.03 -2.22 11.75
CA LEU A 48 4.35 -1.33 12.86
C LEU A 48 4.78 -2.12 14.12
N PHE A 49 4.07 -3.19 14.45
CA PHE A 49 4.42 -4.05 15.58
C PHE A 49 5.80 -4.70 15.40
N LEU A 50 6.06 -5.28 14.23
CA LEU A 50 7.37 -5.87 13.93
C LEU A 50 8.49 -4.83 13.99
N GLY A 51 8.28 -3.64 13.41
CA GLY A 51 9.24 -2.54 13.49
C GLY A 51 9.54 -2.14 14.94
N GLY A 52 8.51 -2.02 15.77
CA GLY A 52 8.65 -1.73 17.20
C GLY A 52 9.44 -2.81 17.95
N ALA A 53 9.20 -4.09 17.65
CA ALA A 53 9.93 -5.20 18.26
C ALA A 53 11.43 -5.17 17.91
N VAL A 54 11.77 -4.87 16.65
CA VAL A 54 13.17 -4.75 16.20
C VAL A 54 13.86 -3.58 16.90
N VAL A 55 13.20 -2.43 17.01
CA VAL A 55 13.77 -1.27 17.71
C VAL A 55 13.96 -1.56 19.19
N ALA A 56 12.96 -2.15 19.85
CA ALA A 56 13.03 -2.49 21.28
C ALA A 56 14.17 -3.48 21.58
N THR A 57 14.34 -4.50 20.74
CA THR A 57 15.45 -5.47 20.88
C THR A 57 16.81 -4.82 20.65
N ALA A 58 16.96 -3.95 19.66
CA ALA A 58 18.19 -3.20 19.42
C ALA A 58 18.55 -2.29 20.61
N VAL A 59 17.57 -1.56 21.16
CA VAL A 59 17.76 -0.70 22.34
C VAL A 59 18.14 -1.54 23.56
N ALA A 60 17.46 -2.66 23.80
CA ALA A 60 17.77 -3.54 24.92
C ALA A 60 19.19 -4.10 24.81
N MET A 61 19.63 -4.52 23.62
CA MET A 61 21.01 -4.95 23.38
C MET A 61 22.02 -3.84 23.65
N PHE A 62 21.73 -2.62 23.21
CA PHE A 62 22.61 -1.47 23.43
C PHE A 62 22.76 -1.13 24.92
N LEU A 63 21.64 -1.08 25.65
CA LEU A 63 21.64 -0.84 27.09
C LEU A 63 22.35 -1.95 27.86
N ALA A 64 22.11 -3.22 27.51
CA ALA A 64 22.81 -4.34 28.12
C ALA A 64 24.32 -4.27 27.89
N ARG A 65 24.76 -3.86 26.70
CA ARG A 65 26.18 -3.64 26.37
C ARG A 65 26.79 -2.50 27.19
N ALA A 66 26.04 -1.42 27.41
CA ALA A 66 26.48 -0.26 28.19
C ALA A 66 26.58 -0.54 29.70
N SER A 67 25.75 -1.44 30.24
CA SER A 67 25.77 -1.81 31.67
C SER A 67 26.91 -2.74 32.11
N VAL A 68 27.67 -3.30 31.16
CA VAL A 68 28.77 -4.25 31.42
C VAL A 68 30.14 -3.57 31.44
N HIS A 69 30.22 -2.28 31.10
CA HIS A 69 31.42 -1.44 31.20
C HIS A 69 31.32 -0.47 32.39
#